data_AF-A0A7Y2YDC2-F1
#
_entry.id   AF-A0A7Y2YDC2-F1
#
_cell.length_a   1.000
_cell.length_b   1.000
_cell.length_c   1.000
_cell.angle_alpha   90.00
_cell.angle_beta   90.00
_cell.angle_gamma   90.00
#
_symmetry.space_group_name_H-M   'P 1'
#
loop_
_entity.id
_entity.type
_entity.pdbx_description
1 polymer ?
#
loop_
_entity_poly.entity_id
_entity_poly.type
_entity_poly.pdbx_seq_one_letter_code
_entity_poly.pdbx_strand_id
1 'polypeptide(L)'
;MDSVTQIALGAAVGEAVLGHRVGRKAALWGAVCGTLPDLDVLVPFADPVAAFTYHRSFSHSLVMLALLTPLMVWLIRRFHPADAHHRTGWYLLVYLAFATHVLLDSSTIYGTQIFWPLDNTPMTWGSLFIIDPLFTLPLFAGLAAVILARRNPLRGYRVNAAMLTLSTLYLAWSFGAKFHAQGVAREAL
;
A
#
# COMPACT_ATOMS: atom_id res chain seq x y z
N MET A 1 3.83 8.18 -2.86
CA MET A 1 4.66 8.05 -1.64
C MET A 1 6.03 7.51 -2.07
N ASP A 2 7.04 7.56 -1.22
CA ASP A 2 8.32 6.91 -1.55
C ASP A 2 8.20 5.38 -1.53
N SER A 3 9.00 4.69 -2.35
CA SER A 3 8.92 3.24 -2.51
C SER A 3 9.30 2.46 -1.25
N VAL A 4 10.10 3.05 -0.35
CA VAL A 4 10.50 2.40 0.92
C VAL A 4 9.28 2.26 1.82
N THR A 5 8.45 3.31 1.90
CA THR A 5 7.16 3.26 2.58
C THR A 5 6.22 2.24 1.95
N GLN A 6 6.12 2.19 0.62
CA GLN A 6 5.20 1.28 -0.07
C GLN A 6 5.57 -0.19 0.13
N ILE A 7 6.86 -0.52 0.11
CA ILE A 7 7.38 -1.84 0.50
C ILE A 7 6.98 -2.18 1.94
N ALA A 8 7.20 -1.25 2.88
CA ALA A 8 6.92 -1.48 4.29
C ALA A 8 5.42 -1.65 4.55
N LEU A 9 4.57 -0.82 3.93
CA LEU A 9 3.12 -0.90 4.03
C LEU A 9 2.61 -2.22 3.46
N GLY A 10 3.03 -2.58 2.24
CA GLY A 10 2.65 -3.84 1.61
C GLY A 10 3.02 -5.05 2.47
N ALA A 11 4.24 -5.08 3.02
CA ALA A 11 4.67 -6.14 3.92
C ALA A 11 3.84 -6.18 5.22
N ALA A 12 3.58 -5.03 5.84
CA ALA A 12 2.83 -4.95 7.09
C ALA A 12 1.37 -5.41 6.90
N VAL A 13 0.75 -5.02 5.79
CA VAL A 13 -0.58 -5.50 5.36
C VAL A 13 -0.55 -7.00 5.12
N GLY A 14 0.46 -7.51 4.41
CA GLY A 14 0.60 -8.95 4.18
C GLY A 14 0.68 -9.75 5.47
N GLU A 15 1.54 -9.33 6.40
CA GLU A 15 1.65 -9.95 7.73
C GLU A 15 0.33 -9.89 8.52
N ALA A 16 -0.39 -8.76 8.46
CA ALA A 16 -1.68 -8.62 9.14
C ALA A 16 -2.76 -9.56 8.57
N VAL A 17 -2.76 -9.78 7.26
CA VAL A 17 -3.78 -10.62 6.58
C VAL A 17 -3.48 -12.11 6.70
N LEU A 18 -2.23 -12.51 6.44
CA LEU A 18 -1.89 -13.93 6.25
C LEU A 18 -0.65 -14.38 7.01
N GLY A 19 0.05 -13.49 7.72
CA GLY A 19 1.29 -13.81 8.43
C GLY A 19 1.14 -14.99 9.39
N HIS A 20 0.04 -15.05 10.14
CA HIS A 20 -0.21 -16.13 11.09
C HIS A 20 -0.45 -17.52 10.43
N ARG A 21 -0.74 -17.57 9.12
CA ARG A 21 -1.05 -18.81 8.38
C ARG A 21 0.10 -19.27 7.50
N VAL A 22 0.75 -18.33 6.80
CA VAL A 22 1.81 -18.63 5.82
C VAL A 22 3.18 -18.08 6.24
N GLY A 23 3.28 -17.46 7.41
CA GLY A 23 4.51 -16.90 7.96
C GLY A 23 5.05 -15.75 7.10
N ARG A 24 6.38 -15.63 7.07
CA ARG A 24 7.13 -14.54 6.40
C ARG A 24 6.88 -14.41 4.90
N LYS A 25 6.29 -15.44 4.26
CA LYS A 25 5.83 -15.38 2.87
C LYS A 25 4.76 -14.29 2.69
N ALA A 26 3.96 -14.03 3.73
CA ALA A 26 2.96 -12.98 3.72
C ALA A 26 3.61 -11.58 3.63
N ALA A 27 4.59 -11.26 4.49
CA ALA A 27 5.38 -10.04 4.36
C ALA A 27 6.01 -9.90 2.97
N LEU A 28 6.66 -10.96 2.49
CA LEU A 28 7.42 -10.91 1.24
C LEU A 28 6.51 -10.62 0.03
N TRP A 29 5.42 -11.36 -0.12
CA TRP A 29 4.47 -11.10 -1.20
C TRP A 29 3.71 -9.79 -1.03
N GLY A 30 3.46 -9.37 0.21
CA GLY A 30 2.93 -8.04 0.52
C GLY A 30 3.86 -6.93 0.02
N ALA A 31 5.16 -7.00 0.33
CA ALA A 31 6.17 -6.06 -0.16
C ALA A 31 6.26 -6.04 -1.70
N VAL A 32 6.29 -7.21 -2.33
CA VAL A 32 6.33 -7.33 -3.80
C VAL A 32 5.10 -6.65 -4.41
N CYS A 33 3.89 -6.98 -3.93
CA CYS A 33 2.67 -6.37 -4.44
C CYS A 33 2.60 -4.86 -4.14
N GLY A 34 3.12 -4.42 -2.99
CA GLY A 34 3.25 -2.99 -2.65
C GLY A 34 4.31 -2.25 -3.47
N THR A 35 5.18 -2.93 -4.22
CA THR A 35 6.14 -2.25 -5.11
C THR A 35 5.66 -2.25 -6.56
N LEU A 36 4.82 -3.23 -6.92
CA LEU A 36 4.46 -3.54 -8.29
C LEU A 36 3.81 -2.36 -9.05
N PRO A 37 2.91 -1.55 -8.46
CA PRO A 37 2.35 -0.38 -9.15
C PRO A 37 3.42 0.63 -9.60
N ASP A 38 4.43 0.89 -8.77
CA ASP A 38 5.51 1.86 -9.04
C ASP A 38 6.50 1.38 -10.11
N LEU A 39 6.48 0.10 -10.49
CA LEU A 39 7.34 -0.42 -11.56
C LEU A 39 6.95 0.12 -12.95
N ASP A 40 5.85 0.87 -13.04
CA ASP A 40 5.47 1.61 -14.24
C ASP A 40 6.50 2.69 -14.65
N VAL A 41 7.40 3.10 -13.74
CA VAL A 41 8.57 3.95 -14.06
C VAL A 41 9.51 3.32 -15.08
N LEU A 42 9.48 1.99 -15.22
CA LEU A 42 10.27 1.25 -16.20
C LEU A 42 9.63 1.21 -17.59
N VAL A 43 8.38 1.66 -17.73
CA VAL A 43 7.68 1.72 -19.02
C VAL A 43 8.17 2.96 -19.77
N PRO A 44 8.78 2.80 -20.96
CA PRO A 44 9.21 3.94 -21.76
C PRO A 44 7.99 4.65 -22.36
N PHE A 45 7.83 5.93 -22.04
CA PHE A 45 6.84 6.81 -22.67
C PHE A 45 7.50 7.69 -23.75
N ALA A 46 6.69 8.20 -24.67
CA ALA A 46 7.16 8.95 -25.84
C ALA A 46 7.91 10.25 -25.47
N ASP A 47 7.52 10.89 -24.38
CA ASP A 47 8.10 12.15 -23.91
C ASP A 47 7.94 12.30 -22.39
N PRO A 48 8.65 13.26 -21.74
CA PRO A 48 8.57 13.46 -20.29
C PRO A 48 7.20 13.89 -19.77
N VAL A 49 6.38 14.59 -20.58
CA VAL A 49 5.02 15.01 -20.19
C VAL A 49 4.10 13.81 -20.17
N ALA A 50 4.19 12.95 -21.18
CA ALA A 50 3.49 11.66 -21.22
C ALA A 50 3.94 10.76 -20.07
N ALA A 51 5.24 10.67 -19.79
CA ALA A 51 5.75 9.93 -18.64
C ALA A 51 5.14 10.42 -17.33
N PHE A 52 5.12 11.74 -17.10
CA PHE A 52 4.53 12.30 -15.88
C PHE A 52 3.00 12.10 -15.80
N THR A 53 2.31 12.18 -16.93
CA THR A 53 0.83 12.10 -17.00
C THR A 53 0.32 10.66 -16.88
N TYR A 54 1.05 9.69 -17.45
CA TYR A 54 0.67 8.29 -17.44
C TYR A 54 1.32 7.48 -16.31
N HIS A 55 2.39 8.00 -15.68
CA HIS A 55 2.82 7.48 -14.39
C HIS A 55 1.66 7.63 -13.39
N ARG A 56 1.34 6.56 -12.67
CA ARG A 56 0.16 6.49 -11.78
C ARG A 56 -1.21 6.58 -12.47
N SER A 57 -1.27 6.19 -13.74
CA SER A 57 -2.53 5.94 -14.45
C SER A 57 -3.00 4.50 -14.27
N PHE A 58 -2.95 3.68 -15.32
CA PHE A 58 -3.44 2.31 -15.34
C PHE A 58 -2.83 1.42 -14.25
N SER A 59 -1.54 1.63 -13.92
CA SER A 59 -0.78 0.89 -12.91
C SER A 59 -1.30 1.10 -11.48
N HIS A 60 -1.94 2.24 -11.24
CA HIS A 60 -2.48 2.66 -9.94
C HIS A 60 -4.01 2.69 -9.93
N SER A 61 -4.66 2.03 -10.90
CA SER A 61 -6.10 1.88 -10.90
C SER A 61 -6.54 0.75 -9.97
N LEU A 62 -7.49 1.04 -9.08
CA LEU A 62 -8.11 0.01 -8.24
C LEU A 62 -8.83 -1.05 -9.08
N VAL A 63 -9.41 -0.65 -10.22
CA VAL A 63 -10.09 -1.55 -11.14
C VAL A 63 -9.07 -2.49 -11.81
N MET A 64 -7.98 -1.94 -12.35
CA MET A 64 -6.96 -2.75 -13.02
C MET A 64 -6.22 -3.65 -12.04
N LEU A 65 -5.92 -3.17 -10.83
CA LEU A 65 -5.28 -3.97 -9.79
C LEU A 65 -6.20 -5.05 -9.24
N ALA A 66 -7.52 -4.82 -9.17
CA ALA A 66 -8.50 -5.87 -8.88
C ALA A 66 -8.48 -6.97 -9.95
N LEU A 67 -8.38 -6.60 -11.22
CA LEU A 67 -8.26 -7.55 -12.34
C LEU A 67 -6.91 -8.29 -12.36
N LEU A 68 -5.83 -7.64 -11.91
CA LEU A 68 -4.49 -8.24 -11.77
C LEU A 68 -4.40 -9.20 -10.58
N THR A 69 -5.18 -8.97 -9.53
CA THR A 69 -5.19 -9.79 -8.30
C THR A 69 -5.31 -11.30 -8.58
N PRO A 70 -6.27 -11.82 -9.36
CA PRO A 70 -6.37 -13.26 -9.63
C PRO A 70 -5.11 -13.83 -10.31
N LEU A 71 -4.47 -13.07 -11.21
CA LEU A 71 -3.23 -13.50 -11.87
C LEU A 71 -2.08 -13.61 -10.85
N MET A 72 -1.93 -12.63 -9.97
CA MET A 72 -0.93 -12.68 -8.90
C MET A 72 -1.19 -13.80 -7.91
N VAL A 73 -2.43 -14.00 -7.47
CA VAL A 73 -2.77 -15.11 -6.58
C VAL A 73 -2.49 -16.46 -7.25
N TRP A 74 -2.79 -16.61 -8.54
CA TRP A 74 -2.41 -17.80 -9.29
C TRP A 74 -0.90 -18.02 -9.28
N LEU A 75 -0.10 -16.99 -9.54
CA LEU A 75 1.36 -17.05 -9.53
C LEU A 75 1.91 -17.44 -8.15
N ILE A 76 1.44 -16.80 -7.09
CA ILE A 76 1.83 -17.10 -5.70
C ILE A 76 1.57 -18.57 -5.37
N ARG A 77 0.38 -19.08 -5.75
CA ARG A 77 -0.02 -20.47 -5.48
C ARG A 77 0.80 -21.49 -6.28
N ARG A 78 1.37 -21.11 -7.43
CA ARG A 78 2.31 -21.94 -8.18
C ARG A 78 3.65 -22.08 -7.47
N PHE A 79 4.17 -21.00 -6.90
CA PHE A 79 5.43 -21.01 -6.13
C PHE A 79 5.27 -21.62 -4.73
N HIS A 80 4.07 -21.57 -4.17
CA HIS A 80 3.78 -22.05 -2.80
C HIS A 80 2.60 -23.04 -2.77
N PRO A 81 2.76 -24.24 -3.36
CA PRO A 81 1.67 -25.23 -3.43
C PRO A 81 1.19 -25.68 -2.04
N ALA A 82 2.07 -25.72 -1.03
CA ALA A 82 1.73 -26.09 0.34
C ALA A 82 0.68 -25.15 0.98
N ASP A 83 0.72 -23.85 0.64
CA ASP A 83 -0.19 -22.84 1.20
C ASP A 83 -1.36 -22.51 0.24
N ALA A 84 -1.46 -23.21 -0.88
CA ALA A 84 -2.40 -22.89 -1.94
C ALA A 84 -3.89 -23.06 -1.54
N HIS A 85 -4.15 -23.72 -0.41
CA HIS A 85 -5.47 -23.86 0.19
C HIS A 85 -5.98 -22.55 0.82
N HIS A 86 -5.09 -21.61 1.18
CA HIS A 86 -5.43 -20.29 1.73
C HIS A 86 -5.90 -19.28 0.66
N ARG A 87 -6.72 -19.72 -0.30
CA ARG A 87 -7.09 -18.93 -1.49
C ARG A 87 -7.62 -17.54 -1.12
N THR A 88 -8.66 -17.46 -0.30
CA THR A 88 -9.28 -16.18 0.09
C THR A 88 -8.28 -15.24 0.76
N GLY A 89 -7.40 -15.79 1.60
CA GLY A 89 -6.37 -15.01 2.28
C GLY A 89 -5.34 -14.42 1.32
N TRP A 90 -4.94 -15.16 0.28
CA TRP A 90 -4.06 -14.64 -0.76
C TRP A 90 -4.72 -13.56 -1.62
N TYR A 91 -6.00 -13.72 -1.98
CA TYR A 91 -6.76 -12.66 -2.67
C TYR A 91 -6.84 -11.38 -1.83
N LEU A 92 -7.15 -11.53 -0.54
CA LEU A 92 -7.24 -10.40 0.38
C LEU A 92 -5.88 -9.70 0.54
N LEU A 93 -4.80 -10.47 0.72
CA LEU A 93 -3.45 -9.92 0.85
C LEU A 93 -3.04 -9.11 -0.37
N VAL A 94 -3.16 -9.70 -1.56
CA VAL A 94 -2.74 -9.07 -2.82
C VAL A 94 -3.57 -7.81 -3.08
N TYR A 95 -4.90 -7.93 -3.00
CA TYR A 95 -5.76 -6.79 -3.27
C TYR A 95 -5.58 -5.67 -2.25
N LEU A 96 -5.45 -5.98 -0.97
CA LEU A 96 -5.20 -4.95 0.04
C LEU A 96 -3.85 -4.28 -0.15
N ALA A 97 -2.76 -5.01 -0.44
CA ALA A 97 -1.47 -4.41 -0.72
C ALA A 97 -1.54 -3.41 -1.89
N PHE A 98 -2.19 -3.80 -2.99
CA PHE A 98 -2.47 -2.93 -4.13
C PHE A 98 -3.34 -1.72 -3.78
N ALA A 99 -4.48 -1.95 -3.12
CA ALA A 99 -5.41 -0.90 -2.79
C ALA A 99 -4.79 0.13 -1.82
N THR A 100 -4.09 -0.34 -0.79
CA THR A 100 -3.45 0.56 0.18
C THR A 100 -2.32 1.36 -0.45
N HIS A 101 -1.58 0.80 -1.41
CA HIS A 101 -0.58 1.56 -2.19
C HIS A 101 -1.20 2.76 -2.88
N VAL A 102 -2.24 2.51 -3.67
CA VAL A 102 -2.94 3.53 -4.48
C VAL A 102 -3.59 4.59 -3.61
N LEU A 103 -4.23 4.17 -2.52
CA LEU A 103 -4.86 5.09 -1.56
C LEU A 103 -3.82 5.97 -0.85
N LEU A 104 -2.67 5.40 -0.49
CA LEU A 104 -1.58 6.16 0.12
C LEU A 104 -0.97 7.15 -0.88
N ASP A 105 -0.78 6.76 -2.14
CA ASP A 105 -0.30 7.66 -3.19
C ASP A 105 -1.25 8.83 -3.44
N SER A 106 -2.56 8.56 -3.44
CA SER A 106 -3.61 9.57 -3.55
C SER A 106 -3.63 10.54 -2.36
N SER A 107 -3.02 10.16 -1.24
CA SER A 107 -2.86 11.02 -0.06
C SER A 107 -1.75 12.07 -0.22
N THR A 108 -0.97 12.00 -1.30
CA THR A 108 0.06 13.00 -1.66
C THR A 108 -0.47 14.02 -2.68
N ILE A 109 0.36 14.98 -3.08
CA ILE A 109 -0.01 16.05 -4.03
C ILE A 109 0.20 15.67 -5.51
N TYR A 110 0.75 14.49 -5.81
CA TYR A 110 1.27 14.15 -7.15
C TYR A 110 0.23 13.58 -8.12
N GLY A 111 -0.99 13.33 -7.66
CA GLY A 111 -2.11 12.89 -8.49
C GLY A 111 -2.05 11.40 -8.81
N THR A 112 -3.16 10.71 -8.60
CA THR A 112 -3.29 9.28 -8.88
C THR A 112 -4.64 9.00 -9.53
N GLN A 113 -4.67 8.34 -10.70
CA GLN A 113 -5.92 8.05 -11.41
C GLN A 113 -6.57 6.75 -10.91
N ILE A 114 -7.12 6.79 -9.70
CA ILE A 114 -7.56 5.57 -8.99
C ILE A 114 -8.70 4.81 -9.67
N PHE A 115 -9.50 5.49 -10.49
CA PHE A 115 -10.68 4.95 -11.18
C PHE A 115 -10.47 4.71 -12.67
N TRP A 116 -9.25 4.85 -13.17
CA TRP A 116 -8.94 4.57 -14.59
C TRP A 116 -9.40 3.14 -14.94
N PRO A 117 -10.04 2.88 -16.09
CA PRO A 117 -10.33 3.78 -17.21
C PRO A 117 -11.72 4.42 -17.15
N LEU A 118 -12.45 4.24 -16.04
CA LEU A 118 -13.81 4.78 -15.89
C LEU A 118 -13.78 6.30 -15.71
N ASP A 119 -12.84 6.77 -14.90
CA ASP A 119 -12.56 8.18 -14.68
C ASP A 119 -11.03 8.39 -14.58
N ASN A 120 -10.52 9.29 -15.40
CA ASN A 120 -9.10 9.59 -15.52
C ASN A 120 -8.70 10.82 -14.70
N THR A 121 -9.61 11.39 -13.90
CA THR A 121 -9.35 12.54 -13.03
C THR A 121 -8.31 12.16 -11.97
N PRO A 122 -7.13 12.80 -11.94
CA PRO A 122 -6.12 12.51 -10.92
C PRO A 122 -6.61 12.97 -9.54
N MET A 123 -6.59 12.07 -8.57
CA MET A 123 -6.90 12.41 -7.18
C MET A 123 -5.65 12.90 -6.44
N THR A 124 -5.75 14.10 -5.86
CA THR A 124 -4.69 14.75 -5.08
C THR A 124 -5.23 15.15 -3.72
N TRP A 125 -5.27 14.24 -2.75
CA TRP A 125 -5.74 14.61 -1.42
C TRP A 125 -4.70 15.42 -0.64
N GLY A 126 -3.39 15.29 -0.91
CA GLY A 126 -2.38 16.18 -0.34
C GLY A 126 -2.40 16.32 1.18
N SER A 127 -2.66 15.23 1.90
CA SER A 127 -2.65 15.17 3.36
C SER A 127 -1.30 14.75 3.93
N LEU A 128 -0.48 14.05 3.13
CA LEU A 128 0.83 13.55 3.52
C LEU A 128 1.94 14.05 2.58
N PHE A 129 3.16 14.09 3.11
CA PHE A 129 4.38 14.27 2.34
C PHE A 129 4.77 12.97 1.61
N ILE A 130 5.66 13.07 0.60
CA ILE A 130 6.19 11.88 -0.09
C ILE A 130 6.95 10.98 0.88
N ILE A 131 7.78 11.59 1.73
CA ILE A 131 8.55 10.93 2.77
C ILE A 131 7.98 11.40 4.10
N ASP A 132 7.30 10.50 4.79
CA ASP A 132 6.68 10.79 6.08
C ASP A 132 7.14 9.79 7.14
N PRO A 133 8.14 10.16 7.97
CA PRO A 133 8.66 9.28 9.01
C PRO A 133 7.61 8.88 10.07
N LEU A 134 6.61 9.72 10.34
CA LEU A 134 5.57 9.42 11.33
C LEU A 134 4.63 8.32 10.83
N PHE A 135 4.38 8.27 9.52
CA PHE A 135 3.67 7.15 8.91
C PHE A 135 4.56 5.90 8.79
N THR A 136 5.83 6.08 8.42
CA THR A 136 6.71 4.99 7.95
C THR A 136 7.43 4.24 9.07
N LEU A 137 7.91 4.93 10.10
CA LEU A 137 8.67 4.31 11.20
C LEU A 137 7.86 3.28 12.00
N PRO A 138 6.55 3.49 12.30
CA PRO A 138 5.75 2.46 12.93
C PRO A 138 5.68 1.18 12.08
N LEU A 139 5.49 1.29 10.75
CA LEU A 139 5.47 0.12 9.86
C LEU A 139 6.76 -0.70 9.99
N PHE A 140 7.92 -0.03 9.97
CA PHE A 140 9.20 -0.70 10.18
C PHE A 140 9.33 -1.34 11.56
N ALA A 141 8.87 -0.67 12.62
CA ALA A 141 8.86 -1.26 13.97
C ALA A 141 8.00 -2.52 14.04
N GLY A 142 6.85 -2.53 13.36
CA GLY A 142 5.96 -3.68 13.23
C GLY A 142 6.64 -4.86 12.54
N LEU A 143 7.25 -4.62 11.38
CA LEU A 143 7.99 -5.63 10.62
C LEU A 143 9.21 -6.16 11.38
N ALA A 144 9.97 -5.28 12.03
CA ALA A 144 11.10 -5.66 12.87
C ALA A 144 10.65 -6.58 14.01
N ALA A 145 9.51 -6.28 14.65
CA ALA A 145 8.95 -7.12 15.70
C ALA A 145 8.59 -8.53 15.20
N VAL A 146 8.05 -8.66 13.98
CA VAL A 146 7.78 -9.98 13.36
C VAL A 146 9.06 -10.78 13.17
N ILE A 147 10.13 -10.13 12.71
CA ILE A 147 11.44 -10.77 12.47
C ILE A 147 12.10 -11.19 13.80
N LEU A 148 12.04 -10.33 14.82
CA LEU A 148 12.72 -10.53 16.10
C LEU A 148 11.95 -11.49 17.04
N ALA A 149 10.63 -11.58 16.93
CA ALA A 149 9.78 -12.39 17.81
C ALA A 149 9.81 -13.90 17.49
N ARG A 150 10.97 -14.46 17.13
CA ARG A 150 11.16 -15.87 16.74
C ARG A 150 10.62 -16.87 17.77
N ARG A 151 10.77 -16.59 19.07
CA ARG A 151 10.29 -17.47 20.15
C ARG A 151 8.80 -17.32 20.47
N ASN A 152 8.19 -16.20 20.07
CA ASN A 152 6.77 -15.96 20.26
C ASN A 152 6.20 -15.20 19.05
N PRO A 153 5.93 -15.90 17.93
CA PRO A 153 5.48 -15.27 16.69
C PRO A 153 4.18 -14.48 16.85
N LEU A 154 3.28 -14.93 17.75
CA LEU A 154 2.04 -14.23 18.06
C LEU A 154 2.27 -12.80 18.57
N ARG A 155 3.32 -12.59 19.36
CA ARG A 155 3.71 -11.23 19.80
C ARG A 155 4.12 -10.37 18.60
N GLY A 156 4.90 -10.90 17.67
CA GLY A 156 5.31 -10.20 16.45
C GLY A 156 4.10 -9.74 15.63
N TYR A 157 3.16 -10.65 15.37
CA TYR A 157 1.93 -10.32 14.61
C TYR A 157 1.08 -9.25 15.31
N ARG A 158 0.94 -9.31 16.64
CA ARG A 158 0.21 -8.30 17.41
C ARG A 158 0.88 -6.93 17.35
N VAL A 159 2.20 -6.88 17.43
CA VAL A 159 2.95 -5.61 17.32
C VAL A 159 2.83 -5.05 15.90
N ASN A 160 2.94 -5.88 14.86
CA ASN A 160 2.70 -5.44 13.48
C ASN A 160 1.29 -4.85 13.31
N ALA A 161 0.26 -5.54 13.80
CA ALA A 161 -1.11 -5.03 13.74
C ALA A 161 -1.28 -3.71 14.51
N ALA A 162 -0.66 -3.58 15.70
CA ALA A 162 -0.71 -2.36 16.50
C ALA A 162 -0.01 -1.18 15.79
N MET A 163 1.15 -1.41 15.19
CA MET A 163 1.89 -0.36 14.47
C MET A 163 1.21 0.02 13.15
N LEU A 164 0.67 -0.95 12.40
CA LEU A 164 -0.14 -0.67 11.21
C LEU A 164 -1.39 0.15 11.57
N THR A 165 -2.02 -0.18 12.70
CA THR A 165 -3.15 0.61 13.25
C THR A 165 -2.70 2.02 13.59
N LEU A 166 -1.54 2.18 14.24
CA LEU A 166 -0.99 3.50 14.56
C LEU A 166 -0.74 4.36 13.31
N SER A 167 -0.09 3.80 12.27
CA SER A 167 0.11 4.50 10.99
C SER A 167 -1.22 4.87 10.32
N THR A 168 -2.22 3.99 10.39
CA THR A 168 -3.57 4.24 9.85
C THR A 168 -4.29 5.34 10.61
N LEU A 169 -4.19 5.36 11.95
CA LEU A 169 -4.74 6.43 12.78
C LEU A 169 -4.05 7.77 12.52
N TYR A 170 -2.72 7.75 12.33
CA TYR A 170 -1.97 8.94 11.93
C TYR A 170 -2.43 9.48 10.57
N LEU A 171 -2.62 8.61 9.58
CA LEU A 171 -3.17 8.99 8.28
C LEU A 171 -4.56 9.65 8.44
N ALA A 172 -5.47 9.02 9.18
CA ALA A 172 -6.80 9.57 9.44
C ALA A 172 -6.75 10.92 10.16
N TRP A 173 -5.86 11.06 11.15
CA TRP A 173 -5.63 12.33 11.84
C TRP A 173 -5.10 13.40 10.88
N SER A 174 -4.18 13.07 9.97
CA SER A 174 -3.65 14.02 8.98
C SER A 174 -4.76 14.61 8.11
N PHE A 175 -5.73 13.80 7.69
CA PHE A 175 -6.90 14.26 6.95
C PHE A 175 -7.76 15.22 7.78
N GLY A 176 -8.00 14.88 9.06
CA GLY A 176 -8.72 15.75 9.99
C GLY A 176 -8.04 17.11 10.16
N ALA A 177 -6.72 17.11 10.38
CA ALA A 177 -5.91 18.33 10.49
C ALA A 177 -5.97 19.17 9.22
N LYS A 178 -5.88 18.53 8.05
CA LYS A 178 -6.03 19.19 6.75
C LYS A 178 -7.40 19.85 6.60
N PHE A 179 -8.48 19.12 6.83
CA PHE A 179 -9.84 19.68 6.70
C PHE A 179 -10.10 20.83 7.67
N HIS A 180 -9.58 20.73 8.89
CA HIS A 180 -9.65 21.82 9.86
C HIS A 180 -8.93 23.07 9.36
N ALA A 181 -7.68 22.94 8.90
CA ALA A 181 -6.90 24.05 8.37
C ALA A 181 -7.58 24.70 7.13
N GLN A 182 -8.16 23.89 6.25
CA GLN A 182 -8.92 24.38 5.10
C GLN A 182 -10.19 25.13 5.51
N GLY A 183 -10.87 24.69 6.56
CA GLY A 183 -12.04 25.39 7.13
C GLY A 183 -11.65 26.79 7.63
N VAL A 184 -10.63 26.86 8.48
CA VAL A 184 -10.11 28.14 9.01
C VAL A 184 -9.68 29.08 7.89
N ALA A 185 -8.99 28.57 6.87
CA ALA A 185 -8.54 29.39 5.74
C ALA A 185 -9.72 29.96 4.92
N ARG A 186 -10.81 29.21 4.77
CA ARG A 186 -12.01 29.67 4.04
C ARG A 186 -12.80 30.72 4.82
N GLU A 187 -12.81 30.65 6.14
CA GLU A 187 -13.48 31.64 6.99
C GLU A 187 -12.72 32.97 7.04
N ALA A 188 -11.42 32.97 6.74
CA ALA A 188 -10.57 34.15 6.78
C ALA A 188 -10.47 34.93 5.44
N LEU A 189 -11.06 34.41 4.36
CA LEU A 189 -11.09 35.00 3.01
C LEU A 189 -12.46 35.62 2.72
#